data_AF-A0A315X4B4-F1
#
_entry.id   AF-A0A315X4B4-F1
#
_cell.length_a   1.000
_cell.length_b   1.000
_cell.length_c   1.000
_cell.angle_alpha   90.00
_cell.angle_beta   90.00
_cell.angle_gamma   90.00
#
_symmetry.space_group_name_H-M   'P 1'
#
loop_
_entity.id
_entity.type
_entity.pdbx_description
1 polymer ?
#
loop_
_entity_poly.entity_id
_entity_poly.type
_entity_poly.pdbx_seq_one_letter_code
_entity_poly.pdbx_strand_id
1 'polypeptide(L)'
;MNSGKHRKGEVMNIRKIAIWAGIVPVALGATLFAACGGDDNGGGGGSGSGSDEDYVAAICKAGLNFTKDLEEVFKDPSALADEKKAMEKLADIFEDFANDFAKAKPPADLKDWHNDASKQLKDGVKQIKDGDLESGIFAGDTPFPEPPAEAGERLQKAAESNEDCQEADFAFTE
;
A
#
# COMPACT_ATOMS: atom_id res chain seq x y z
N MET A 1 -29.18 -53.47 -19.32
CA MET A 1 -29.84 -52.66 -18.28
C MET A 1 -28.84 -51.57 -17.89
N ASN A 2 -28.91 -50.41 -18.51
CA ASN A 2 -29.79 -49.26 -18.27
C ASN A 2 -29.16 -48.24 -17.31
N SER A 3 -29.14 -47.01 -17.80
CA SER A 3 -29.08 -45.72 -17.10
C SER A 3 -27.79 -45.30 -16.41
N GLY A 4 -27.16 -44.30 -17.04
CA GLY A 4 -26.40 -43.30 -16.32
C GLY A 4 -27.25 -42.53 -15.30
N LYS A 5 -26.56 -41.94 -14.33
CA LYS A 5 -27.09 -40.91 -13.43
C LYS A 5 -26.01 -39.82 -13.38
N HIS A 6 -26.11 -38.83 -14.25
CA HIS A 6 -26.69 -37.53 -13.95
C HIS A 6 -26.02 -36.83 -12.76
N ARG A 7 -25.24 -35.79 -13.13
CA ARG A 7 -24.93 -34.63 -12.30
C ARG A 7 -26.24 -34.09 -11.70
N LYS A 8 -26.25 -33.90 -10.37
CA LYS A 8 -27.13 -32.96 -9.64
C LYS A 8 -26.15 -32.03 -8.93
N GLY A 9 -26.10 -30.72 -9.16
CA GLY A 9 -27.24 -29.84 -9.37
C GLY A 9 -27.86 -29.52 -8.01
N GLU A 10 -27.25 -28.54 -7.33
CA GLU A 10 -27.82 -27.52 -6.45
C GLU A 10 -28.98 -27.90 -5.50
N VAL A 11 -28.78 -27.68 -4.20
CA VAL A 11 -29.79 -27.01 -3.37
C VAL A 11 -29.14 -26.41 -2.11
N MET A 12 -28.97 -25.08 -2.15
CA MET A 12 -28.73 -24.24 -0.98
C MET A 12 -29.83 -24.45 0.06
N ASN A 13 -29.45 -24.78 1.29
CA ASN A 13 -30.39 -24.90 2.42
C ASN A 13 -30.72 -23.52 2.99
N ILE A 14 -31.60 -22.80 2.29
CA ILE A 14 -32.26 -21.57 2.76
C ILE A 14 -33.41 -21.99 3.67
N ARG A 15 -33.15 -22.17 4.97
CA ARG A 15 -34.20 -22.32 5.98
C ARG A 15 -33.77 -21.69 7.30
N LYS A 16 -34.00 -20.37 7.41
CA LYS A 16 -34.52 -19.66 8.60
C LYS A 16 -34.63 -18.17 8.27
N ILE A 17 -35.60 -17.83 7.41
CA ILE A 17 -36.11 -16.46 7.28
C ILE A 17 -37.29 -16.37 8.23
N ALA A 18 -37.09 -15.74 9.39
CA ALA A 18 -38.17 -15.25 10.23
C ALA A 18 -38.30 -13.75 9.97
N ILE A 19 -39.30 -13.41 9.14
CA ILE A 19 -39.72 -12.04 8.85
C ILE A 19 -40.43 -11.52 10.10
N TRP A 20 -39.86 -10.51 10.74
CA TRP A 20 -40.64 -9.57 11.54
C TRP A 20 -40.58 -8.21 10.85
N ALA A 21 -41.64 -7.91 10.11
CA ALA A 21 -41.93 -6.60 9.57
C ALA A 21 -42.38 -5.69 10.72
N GLY A 22 -41.73 -4.53 10.86
CA GLY A 22 -42.06 -3.58 11.91
C GLY A 22 -41.36 -2.24 11.75
N ILE A 23 -41.73 -1.52 10.68
CA ILE A 23 -41.82 -0.05 10.60
C ILE A 23 -40.54 0.76 10.87
N VAL A 24 -40.05 1.33 9.77
CA VAL A 24 -39.10 2.45 9.67
C VAL A 24 -39.66 3.71 10.36
N PRO A 25 -38.82 4.42 11.13
CA PRO A 25 -38.68 5.85 10.94
C PRO A 25 -37.29 6.14 10.37
N VAL A 26 -37.28 6.81 9.22
CA VAL A 26 -36.13 7.46 8.62
C VAL A 26 -35.61 8.46 9.65
N ALA A 27 -34.58 8.09 10.39
CA ALA A 27 -33.78 9.02 11.17
C ALA A 27 -32.53 9.33 10.34
N LEU A 28 -32.54 10.50 9.73
CA LEU A 28 -31.35 11.22 9.28
C LEU A 28 -30.40 11.40 10.48
N GLY A 29 -29.60 10.39 10.74
CA GLY A 29 -28.46 10.45 11.64
C GLY A 29 -27.21 10.72 10.82
N ALA A 30 -26.98 11.98 10.47
CA ALA A 30 -25.64 12.42 10.14
C ALA A 30 -24.78 12.22 11.40
N THR A 31 -24.09 11.09 11.50
CA THR A 31 -22.91 11.00 12.35
C THR A 31 -21.85 11.87 11.69
N LEU A 32 -21.92 13.13 12.07
CA LEU A 32 -20.90 14.14 11.92
C LEU A 32 -19.56 13.51 12.31
N PHE A 33 -18.59 13.68 11.42
CA PHE A 33 -17.19 13.81 11.74
C PHE A 33 -17.01 14.31 13.18
N ALA A 34 -16.43 13.50 14.06
CA ALA A 34 -15.46 14.05 14.99
C ALA A 34 -14.27 14.41 14.08
N ALA A 35 -13.99 15.65 13.69
CA ALA A 35 -13.96 16.86 14.50
C ALA A 35 -13.31 16.61 15.86
N CYS A 36 -12.09 16.07 15.84
CA CYS A 36 -11.07 16.57 16.76
C CYS A 36 -10.70 17.99 16.30
N GLY A 37 -11.61 18.93 16.53
CA GLY A 37 -11.42 20.36 16.37
C GLY A 37 -11.22 20.95 17.76
N GLY A 38 -9.97 20.95 18.22
CA GLY A 38 -9.51 21.82 19.30
C GLY A 38 -8.87 23.06 18.69
N ASP A 39 -9.58 24.17 18.79
CA ASP A 39 -9.14 25.53 18.49
C ASP A 39 -8.12 25.98 19.54
N ASP A 40 -6.91 26.43 19.14
CA ASP A 40 -6.22 27.60 19.71
C ASP A 40 -4.86 27.86 19.02
N ASN A 41 -4.73 29.09 18.50
CA ASN A 41 -3.52 29.89 18.31
C ASN A 41 -2.38 29.41 17.39
N GLY A 42 -2.36 30.01 16.20
CA GLY A 42 -1.30 30.96 15.86
C GLY A 42 0.12 30.42 15.69
N GLY A 43 0.58 30.43 14.44
CA GLY A 43 1.97 30.74 14.10
C GLY A 43 3.02 29.71 14.51
N GLY A 44 3.48 28.92 13.55
CA GLY A 44 4.74 28.21 13.68
C GLY A 44 4.96 27.25 12.53
N GLY A 45 5.93 27.55 11.66
CA GLY A 45 6.51 26.55 10.77
C GLY A 45 7.14 25.46 11.63
N GLY A 46 6.38 24.41 11.93
CA GLY A 46 6.80 23.28 12.74
C GLY A 46 6.89 22.04 11.85
N SER A 47 8.12 21.59 11.63
CA SER A 47 8.43 20.28 11.04
C SER A 47 7.98 19.17 12.00
N GLY A 48 6.67 18.93 12.12
CA GLY A 48 6.10 17.88 12.96
C GLY A 48 6.26 16.50 12.33
N SER A 49 6.74 15.53 13.11
CA SER A 49 6.69 14.10 12.78
C SER A 49 5.25 13.65 12.54
N GLY A 50 5.05 12.71 11.62
CA GLY A 50 3.74 12.10 11.36
C GLY A 50 3.35 11.08 12.44
N SER A 51 2.07 10.68 12.44
CA SER A 51 1.60 9.51 13.18
C SER A 51 2.00 8.22 12.46
N ASP A 52 1.97 7.08 13.14
CA ASP A 52 2.20 5.79 12.47
C ASP A 52 1.11 5.55 11.41
N GLU A 53 -0.15 5.89 11.70
CA GLU A 53 -1.28 5.68 10.81
C GLU A 53 -1.17 6.51 9.52
N ASP A 54 -0.85 7.80 9.62
CA ASP A 54 -0.68 8.67 8.46
C ASP A 54 0.54 8.26 7.62
N TYR A 55 1.62 7.86 8.31
CA TYR A 55 2.84 7.40 7.66
C TYR A 55 2.62 6.09 6.89
N VAL A 56 1.96 5.12 7.52
CA VAL A 56 1.57 3.86 6.90
C VAL A 56 0.63 4.10 5.73
N ALA A 57 -0.41 4.92 5.90
CA ALA A 57 -1.34 5.22 4.80
C ALA A 57 -0.63 5.83 3.58
N ALA A 58 0.33 6.73 3.79
CA ALA A 58 1.12 7.29 2.70
C ALA A 58 1.96 6.24 1.98
N ILE A 59 2.63 5.35 2.72
CA ILE A 59 3.47 4.30 2.14
C ILE A 59 2.63 3.23 1.45
N CYS A 60 1.54 2.76 2.08
CA CYS A 60 0.62 1.79 1.49
C CYS A 60 0.07 2.29 0.15
N LYS A 61 -0.33 3.57 0.10
CA LYS A 61 -0.81 4.19 -1.13
C LYS A 61 0.27 4.26 -2.22
N ALA A 62 1.50 4.62 -1.84
CA ALA A 62 2.62 4.62 -2.77
C ALA A 62 2.91 3.20 -3.29
N GLY A 63 2.88 2.20 -2.41
CA GLY A 63 3.05 0.78 -2.76
C GLY A 63 1.94 0.27 -3.68
N LEU A 64 0.68 0.65 -3.43
CA LEU A 64 -0.44 0.29 -4.28
C LEU A 64 -0.31 0.87 -5.69
N ASN A 65 0.05 2.15 -5.80
CA ASN A 65 0.28 2.79 -7.09
C ASN A 65 1.44 2.10 -7.83
N PHE A 66 2.53 1.82 -7.12
CA PHE A 66 3.68 1.09 -7.67
C PHE A 66 3.29 -0.28 -8.23
N THR A 67 2.55 -1.10 -7.46
CA THR A 67 2.07 -2.41 -7.90
C THR A 67 1.15 -2.28 -9.12
N LYS A 68 0.22 -1.31 -9.12
CA LYS A 68 -0.67 -1.05 -10.26
C LYS A 68 0.10 -0.66 -11.52
N ASP A 69 1.06 0.25 -11.40
CA ASP A 69 1.86 0.72 -12.53
C ASP A 69 2.73 -0.41 -13.10
N LEU A 70 3.32 -1.26 -12.24
CA LEU A 70 4.02 -2.46 -12.66
C LEU A 70 3.08 -3.42 -13.41
N GLU A 71 1.91 -3.71 -12.85
CA GLU A 71 0.92 -4.57 -13.51
C GLU A 71 0.50 -4.03 -14.87
N GLU A 72 0.30 -2.72 -15.02
CA GLU A 72 -0.03 -2.10 -16.29
C GLU A 72 1.08 -2.29 -17.33
N VAL A 73 2.34 -2.10 -16.93
CA VAL A 73 3.50 -2.36 -17.80
C VAL A 73 3.58 -3.83 -18.20
N PHE A 74 3.43 -4.75 -17.25
CA PHE A 74 3.51 -6.18 -17.54
C PHE A 74 2.34 -6.72 -18.36
N LYS A 75 1.17 -6.05 -18.31
CA LYS A 75 0.01 -6.37 -19.15
C LYS A 75 0.08 -5.77 -20.54
N ASP A 76 1.03 -4.87 -20.82
CA ASP A 76 1.27 -4.30 -22.15
C ASP A 76 2.50 -4.93 -22.83
N PRO A 77 2.32 -5.91 -23.74
CA PRO A 77 3.43 -6.55 -24.45
C PRO A 77 4.28 -5.57 -25.26
N SER A 78 3.71 -4.42 -25.65
CA SER A 78 4.44 -3.41 -26.43
C SER A 78 5.38 -2.58 -25.54
N ALA A 79 5.05 -2.40 -24.27
CA ALA A 79 5.92 -1.76 -23.27
C ALA A 79 7.16 -2.61 -22.97
N LEU A 80 7.07 -3.93 -23.14
CA LEU A 80 8.16 -4.89 -22.91
C LEU A 80 8.93 -5.29 -24.18
N ALA A 81 8.48 -4.87 -25.37
CA ALA A 81 9.06 -5.30 -26.63
C ALA A 81 10.47 -4.73 -26.89
N ASP A 82 10.81 -3.62 -26.24
CA ASP A 82 12.11 -2.96 -26.30
C ASP A 82 12.67 -2.92 -24.87
N GLU A 83 13.74 -3.69 -24.65
CA GLU A 83 14.37 -3.85 -23.34
C GLU A 83 14.77 -2.50 -22.73
N LYS A 84 15.30 -1.57 -23.53
CA LYS A 84 15.73 -0.27 -23.03
C LYS A 84 14.53 0.56 -22.59
N LYS A 85 13.45 0.59 -23.40
CA LYS A 85 12.22 1.31 -23.02
C LYS A 85 11.52 0.66 -21.83
N ALA A 86 11.56 -0.66 -21.72
CA ALA A 86 11.04 -1.37 -20.57
C ALA A 86 11.79 -0.99 -19.30
N MET A 87 13.14 -0.95 -19.34
CA MET A 87 13.96 -0.50 -18.22
C MET A 87 13.75 0.98 -17.87
N GLU A 88 13.62 1.86 -18.86
CA GLU A 88 13.26 3.27 -18.64
C GLU A 88 11.90 3.39 -17.93
N LYS A 89 10.90 2.63 -18.38
CA LYS A 89 9.56 2.65 -17.80
C LYS A 89 9.54 2.09 -16.37
N LEU A 90 10.29 1.02 -16.11
CA LEU A 90 10.46 0.49 -14.75
C LEU A 90 11.18 1.50 -13.86
N ALA A 91 12.24 2.14 -14.35
CA ALA A 91 12.95 3.17 -13.60
C ALA A 91 12.04 4.34 -13.21
N ASP A 92 11.17 4.79 -14.11
CA ASP A 92 10.19 5.85 -13.83
C ASP A 92 9.21 5.43 -12.71
N ILE A 93 8.71 4.19 -12.75
CA ILE A 93 7.80 3.66 -11.72
C ILE A 93 8.48 3.58 -10.35
N PHE A 94 9.72 3.07 -10.31
CA PHE A 94 10.53 3.07 -9.08
C PHE A 94 10.86 4.49 -8.60
N GLU A 95 11.06 5.45 -9.51
CA GLU A 95 11.31 6.85 -9.16
C GLU A 95 10.09 7.50 -8.51
N ASP A 96 8.90 7.25 -9.05
CA ASP A 96 7.65 7.73 -8.48
C ASP A 96 7.43 7.15 -7.08
N PHE A 97 7.63 5.84 -6.90
CA PHE A 97 7.58 5.21 -5.58
C PHE A 97 8.60 5.81 -4.61
N ALA A 98 9.88 5.93 -4.99
CA ALA A 98 10.92 6.48 -4.14
C ALA A 98 10.64 7.94 -3.75
N ASN A 99 10.04 8.72 -4.66
CA ASN A 99 9.65 10.10 -4.40
C ASN A 99 8.45 10.19 -3.46
N ASP A 100 7.46 9.32 -3.61
CA ASP A 100 6.28 9.30 -2.73
C ASP A 100 6.62 8.75 -1.34
N PHE A 101 7.45 7.71 -1.26
CA PHE A 101 8.05 7.27 0.00
C PHE A 101 8.75 8.44 0.69
N ALA A 102 9.68 9.14 0.02
CA ALA A 102 10.43 10.25 0.62
C ALA A 102 9.57 11.48 1.03
N LYS A 103 8.32 11.59 0.56
CA LYS A 103 7.37 12.63 0.97
C LYS A 103 6.55 12.22 2.19
N ALA A 104 6.50 10.92 2.51
CA ALA A 104 5.82 10.43 3.69
C ALA A 104 6.42 11.07 4.94
N LYS A 105 5.58 11.37 5.93
CA LYS A 105 6.03 12.03 7.17
C LYS A 105 6.26 10.97 8.23
N PRO A 106 7.52 10.57 8.51
CA PRO A 106 7.77 9.52 9.48
C PRO A 106 7.44 9.97 10.91
N PRO A 107 7.07 9.03 11.77
CA PRO A 107 7.19 9.14 13.22
C PRO A 107 8.60 9.60 13.62
N ALA A 108 8.72 10.29 14.76
CA ALA A 108 9.97 10.93 15.16
C ALA A 108 11.13 9.94 15.32
N ASP A 109 10.85 8.75 15.85
CA ASP A 109 11.79 7.63 16.02
C ASP A 109 12.25 7.02 14.69
N LEU A 110 11.47 7.18 13.62
CA LEU A 110 11.76 6.66 12.29
C LEU A 110 12.41 7.66 11.35
N LYS A 111 12.61 8.92 11.76
CA LYS A 111 13.09 9.98 10.86
C LYS A 111 14.43 9.66 10.21
N ASP A 112 15.40 9.21 10.98
CA ASP A 112 16.75 8.94 10.46
C ASP A 112 16.73 7.73 9.52
N TRP A 113 16.08 6.64 9.95
CA TRP A 113 15.86 5.47 9.11
C TRP A 113 15.14 5.83 7.80
N HIS A 114 14.07 6.62 7.88
CA HIS A 114 13.30 7.04 6.71
C HIS A 114 14.14 7.84 5.70
N ASN A 115 15.01 8.73 6.18
CA ASN A 115 15.91 9.50 5.32
C ASN A 115 16.92 8.59 4.62
N ASP A 116 17.50 7.64 5.35
CA ASP A 116 18.46 6.67 4.80
C ASP A 116 17.78 5.73 3.80
N ALA A 117 16.61 5.19 4.14
CA ALA A 117 15.79 4.36 3.26
C ALA A 117 15.38 5.12 1.98
N SER A 118 14.93 6.36 2.11
CA SER A 118 14.60 7.23 0.98
C SER A 118 15.79 7.45 0.04
N LYS A 119 17.00 7.57 0.60
CA LYS A 119 18.22 7.70 -0.18
C LYS A 119 18.56 6.40 -0.89
N GLN A 120 18.48 5.26 -0.20
CA GLN A 120 18.72 3.93 -0.79
C GLN A 120 17.78 3.64 -1.95
N LEU A 121 16.49 3.98 -1.82
CA LEU A 121 15.52 3.83 -2.92
C LEU A 121 15.88 4.71 -4.13
N LYS A 122 16.30 5.96 -3.91
CA LYS A 122 16.74 6.85 -5.00
C LYS A 122 18.05 6.38 -5.65
N ASP A 123 18.97 5.84 -4.87
CA ASP A 123 20.20 5.22 -5.39
C ASP A 123 19.84 3.97 -6.22
N GLY A 124 18.85 3.19 -5.79
CA GLY A 124 18.27 2.08 -6.56
C GLY A 124 17.64 2.50 -7.89
N VAL A 125 16.89 3.60 -7.92
CA VAL A 125 16.38 4.17 -9.18
C VAL A 125 17.52 4.48 -10.14
N LYS A 126 18.60 5.06 -9.64
CA LYS A 126 19.79 5.33 -10.46
C LYS A 126 20.41 4.04 -10.98
N GLN A 127 20.50 3.00 -10.15
CA GLN A 127 20.98 1.68 -10.55
C GLN A 127 20.14 1.08 -11.68
N ILE A 128 18.81 1.15 -11.62
CA ILE A 128 17.95 0.71 -12.74
C ILE A 128 18.29 1.49 -14.02
N LYS A 129 18.41 2.83 -13.92
CA LYS A 129 18.74 3.69 -15.07
C LYS A 129 20.12 3.40 -15.67
N ASP A 130 21.07 3.01 -14.83
CA ASP A 130 22.44 2.65 -15.22
C ASP A 130 22.55 1.18 -15.66
N GLY A 131 21.50 0.37 -15.49
CA GLY A 131 21.46 -1.06 -15.82
C GLY A 131 22.17 -1.96 -14.81
N ASP A 132 22.41 -1.49 -13.58
CA ASP A 132 23.11 -2.19 -12.51
C ASP A 132 22.12 -2.83 -11.53
N LEU A 133 21.57 -3.99 -11.91
CA LEU A 133 20.59 -4.73 -11.09
C LEU A 133 21.22 -5.79 -10.17
N GLU A 134 22.55 -5.85 -10.10
CA GLU A 134 23.28 -6.84 -9.28
C GLU A 134 23.90 -6.24 -8.01
N SER A 135 23.68 -4.94 -7.77
CA SER A 135 24.31 -4.20 -6.68
C SER A 135 23.31 -3.38 -5.86
N GLY A 136 23.76 -2.83 -4.72
CA GLY A 136 22.95 -1.99 -3.84
C GLY A 136 21.70 -2.67 -3.32
N ILE A 137 20.54 -2.04 -3.52
CA ILE A 137 19.27 -2.56 -3.01
C ILE A 137 18.83 -3.84 -3.72
N PHE A 138 19.29 -4.08 -4.95
CA PHE A 138 18.92 -5.28 -5.72
C PHE A 138 19.75 -6.52 -5.37
N ALA A 139 20.80 -6.37 -4.54
CA ALA A 139 21.64 -7.49 -4.12
C ALA A 139 21.06 -8.27 -2.91
N GLY A 140 20.04 -7.73 -2.24
CA GLY A 140 19.34 -8.38 -1.13
C GLY A 140 18.12 -9.19 -1.58
N ASP A 141 17.45 -9.84 -0.62
CA ASP A 141 16.23 -10.61 -0.88
C ASP A 141 15.04 -9.71 -1.27
N THR A 142 15.02 -8.47 -0.77
CA THR A 142 14.04 -7.45 -1.14
C THR A 142 14.74 -6.13 -1.51
N PRO A 143 14.26 -5.41 -2.53
CA PRO A 143 14.80 -4.09 -2.89
C PRO A 143 14.31 -2.97 -1.97
N PHE A 144 13.61 -3.30 -0.88
CA PHE A 144 12.98 -2.33 0.01
C PHE A 144 13.66 -2.34 1.37
N PRO A 145 14.11 -1.18 1.88
CA PRO A 145 14.68 -1.10 3.22
C PRO A 145 13.67 -1.51 4.29
N GLU A 146 14.08 -2.38 5.22
CA GLU A 146 13.24 -2.79 6.35
C GLU A 146 13.35 -1.80 7.52
N PRO A 147 12.22 -1.47 8.18
CA PRO A 147 12.25 -0.64 9.39
C PRO A 147 12.88 -1.37 10.58
N PRO A 148 13.38 -0.65 11.60
CA PRO A 148 13.82 -1.26 12.86
C PRO A 148 12.70 -2.10 13.47
N ALA A 149 13.00 -3.31 13.97
CA ALA A 149 12.00 -4.30 14.36
C ALA A 149 10.87 -3.77 15.27
N GLU A 150 11.20 -3.00 16.31
CA GLU A 150 10.21 -2.43 17.23
C GLU A 150 9.23 -1.46 16.52
N ALA A 151 9.72 -0.71 15.53
CA ALA A 151 8.89 0.15 14.70
C ALA A 151 8.16 -0.65 13.62
N GLY A 152 8.80 -1.66 13.03
CA GLY A 152 8.19 -2.57 12.05
C GLY A 152 6.91 -3.20 12.57
N GLU A 153 6.93 -3.81 13.76
CA GLU A 153 5.73 -4.40 14.38
C GLU A 153 4.60 -3.38 14.62
N ARG A 154 4.98 -2.14 14.95
CA ARG A 154 4.03 -1.05 15.23
C ARG A 154 3.38 -0.56 13.94
N LEU A 155 4.17 -0.34 12.90
CA LEU A 155 3.70 0.03 11.56
C LEU A 155 2.84 -1.09 10.94
N GLN A 156 3.24 -2.35 11.13
CA GLN A 156 2.51 -3.51 10.63
C GLN A 156 1.08 -3.56 11.17
N LYS A 157 0.87 -3.28 12.46
CA LYS A 157 -0.49 -3.21 13.05
C LYS A 157 -1.38 -2.17 12.39
N ALA A 158 -0.81 -1.01 12.02
CA ALA A 158 -1.55 0.00 11.28
C ALA A 158 -1.82 -0.45 9.83
N ALA A 159 -0.88 -1.16 9.21
CA ALA A 159 -1.01 -1.69 7.85
C ALA A 159 -2.09 -2.77 7.71
N GLU A 160 -2.25 -3.63 8.72
CA GLU A 160 -3.29 -4.68 8.76
C GLU A 160 -4.72 -4.14 8.60
N SER A 161 -4.95 -2.89 8.99
CA SER A 161 -6.26 -2.21 8.89
C SER A 161 -6.35 -1.25 7.70
N ASN A 162 -5.31 -1.16 6.87
CA ASN A 162 -5.22 -0.24 5.75
C ASN A 162 -5.55 -0.96 4.43
N GLU A 163 -6.62 -0.52 3.76
CA GLU A 163 -7.10 -1.14 2.51
C GLU A 163 -6.06 -1.07 1.38
N ASP A 164 -5.28 0.01 1.28
CA ASP A 164 -4.25 0.15 0.24
C ASP A 164 -3.12 -0.87 0.44
N CYS A 165 -2.72 -1.14 1.69
CA CYS A 165 -1.71 -2.17 1.99
C CYS A 165 -2.23 -3.58 1.73
N GLN A 166 -3.49 -3.85 2.09
CA GLN A 166 -4.13 -5.13 1.81
C GLN A 166 -4.26 -5.39 0.31
N GLU A 167 -4.59 -4.36 -0.49
CA GLU A 167 -4.69 -4.49 -1.95
C GLU A 167 -3.32 -4.62 -2.61
N ALA A 168 -2.29 -3.96 -2.07
CA ALA A 168 -0.93 -4.03 -2.57
C ALA A 168 -0.16 -5.30 -2.13
N ASP A 169 -0.75 -6.12 -1.24
CA ASP A 169 -0.07 -7.21 -0.53
C ASP A 169 1.24 -6.74 0.16
N PHE A 170 1.21 -5.53 0.70
CA PHE A 170 2.37 -4.87 1.30
C PHE A 170 2.40 -5.06 2.82
N ALA A 171 3.57 -5.42 3.35
CA ALA A 171 3.83 -5.56 4.78
C ALA A 171 5.13 -4.85 5.17
N PHE A 172 5.19 -4.38 6.43
CA PHE A 172 6.37 -3.75 7.04
C PHE A 172 7.25 -4.76 7.79
N THR A 173 6.79 -6.01 7.90
CA THR A 173 7.51 -7.15 8.48
C THR A 173 7.27 -8.37 7.60
N GLU A 174 8.25 -9.26 7.48
CA GLU A 174 8.12 -10.56 6.81
C GLU A 174 7.16 -11.53 7.52
#